data_AF-A0A4Y8UQ03-F1
#
_entry.id   AF-A0A4Y8UQ03-F1
#
_cell.length_a   1.000
_cell.length_b   1.000
_cell.length_c   1.000
_cell.angle_alpha   90.00
_cell.angle_beta   90.00
_cell.angle_gamma   90.00
#
_symmetry.space_group_name_H-M   'P 1'
#
loop_
_entity.id
_entity.type
_entity.pdbx_description
1 polymer ?
#
loop_
_entity_poly.entity_id
_entity_poly.type
_entity_poly.pdbx_seq_one_letter_code
_entity_poly.pdbx_strand_id
1 'polypeptide(L)'
;MRGYIDQVSADRTRVAGWVAAADPIDPPRVLALLRGTPVGTVAFGPERVDVRTATGLGNVRFVVSLDEPLDPLALLSGRFRVVSAGADQVELGLSAGGRADERALLLDEVRAVGVTVPCPPDTPLPDEPTSLPQLDPPATPDELSFLPFAAGMTSPDGSAVLGHDGHLFLVGGSNALAAQYAEPASDAARESTARAVAGWNDLVRARERRARSAGCRFAQVVVPEKATVLRSLLDREEAAPTRLLRHLEAALGGVESFMSARTVFDGWAGPEAPYSRLDSHCSPSGSLALARAMLDRLGLEDAVGDVPMSRRSLYVGDLSERFFGRGLSDVRLEPSSAVLARAEAELVLVETVNPGPGRHIGTKHVWRNPSSLYGERVVVFGNSFFGAGRTTPAKLSWWFARLFREFHFIWSPEMDDDYMASVSPDVVIAQTVERFLPTVPAR
;
A
#
# COMPACT_ATOMS: atom_id res chain seq x y z
N MET A 1 6.62 13.71 -14.63
CA MET A 1 5.65 14.69 -14.08
C MET A 1 5.32 15.69 -15.19
N ARG A 2 4.06 15.90 -15.56
CA ARG A 2 3.70 16.65 -16.81
C ARG A 2 2.97 17.99 -16.57
N GLY A 3 2.66 18.37 -15.32
CA GLY A 3 2.06 19.65 -14.94
C GLY A 3 1.11 19.53 -13.73
N TYR A 4 0.67 20.66 -13.16
CA TYR A 4 -0.31 20.74 -12.06
C TYR A 4 -1.10 22.06 -12.09
N ILE A 5 -2.22 22.06 -11.38
CA ILE A 5 -2.93 23.25 -10.94
C ILE A 5 -2.31 23.73 -9.63
N ASP A 6 -1.90 24.99 -9.58
CA ASP A 6 -1.27 25.61 -8.41
C ASP A 6 -2.27 26.43 -7.60
N GLN A 7 -3.22 27.09 -8.26
CA GLN A 7 -4.08 28.10 -7.62
C GLN A 7 -5.49 28.11 -8.22
N VAL A 8 -6.46 28.38 -7.36
CA VAL A 8 -7.83 28.76 -7.71
C VAL A 8 -8.08 30.14 -7.13
N SER A 9 -8.65 31.06 -7.93
CA SER A 9 -8.95 32.41 -7.45
C SER A 9 -10.07 32.38 -6.40
N ALA A 10 -10.11 33.39 -5.53
CA ALA A 10 -11.12 33.47 -4.47
C ALA A 10 -12.56 33.55 -4.99
N ASP A 11 -12.77 34.16 -6.16
CA ASP A 11 -14.07 34.19 -6.85
C ASP A 11 -14.34 32.93 -7.68
N ARG A 12 -13.41 31.97 -7.69
CA ARG A 12 -13.43 30.71 -8.42
C ARG A 12 -13.68 30.83 -9.93
N THR A 13 -13.43 31.98 -10.52
CA THR A 13 -13.51 32.17 -11.97
C THR A 13 -12.20 31.89 -12.67
N ARG A 14 -11.09 31.68 -11.94
CA ARG A 14 -9.77 31.42 -12.52
C ARG A 14 -9.06 30.25 -11.87
N VAL A 15 -8.50 29.38 -12.71
CA VAL A 15 -7.65 28.26 -12.31
C VAL A 15 -6.30 28.40 -12.98
N ALA A 16 -5.22 28.49 -12.21
CA ALA A 16 -3.88 28.70 -12.72
C ALA A 16 -2.95 27.52 -12.39
N GLY A 17 -2.04 27.24 -13.29
CA GLY A 17 -1.08 26.15 -13.14
C GLY A 17 0.05 26.23 -14.14
N TRP A 18 0.75 25.11 -14.31
CA TRP A 18 1.77 24.96 -15.34
C TRP A 18 1.69 23.58 -15.98
N VAL A 19 2.15 23.50 -17.22
CA VAL A 19 2.25 22.25 -17.99
C VAL A 19 3.63 22.15 -18.62
N ALA A 20 4.17 20.94 -18.69
CA ALA A 20 5.44 20.69 -19.37
C ALA A 20 5.31 20.98 -20.87
N ALA A 21 6.26 21.74 -21.42
CA ALA A 21 6.34 22.03 -22.85
C ALA A 21 7.80 22.01 -23.30
N ALA A 22 8.05 21.33 -24.41
CA ALA A 22 9.38 21.31 -25.02
C ALA A 22 9.75 22.67 -25.62
N ASP A 23 8.75 23.39 -26.15
CA ASP A 23 8.88 24.74 -26.68
C ASP A 23 7.79 25.64 -26.07
N PRO A 24 8.14 26.74 -25.37
CA PRO A 24 7.18 27.71 -24.85
C PRO A 24 6.37 28.43 -25.94
N ILE A 25 6.86 28.45 -27.18
CA ILE A 25 6.20 29.10 -28.32
C ILE A 25 5.05 28.22 -28.87
N ASP A 26 5.15 26.89 -28.71
CA ASP A 26 4.13 25.93 -29.13
C ASP A 26 3.70 25.04 -27.93
N PRO A 27 2.94 25.62 -26.98
CA PRO A 27 2.54 24.91 -25.77
C PRO A 27 1.55 23.79 -26.09
N PRO A 28 1.52 22.70 -25.30
CA PRO A 28 0.51 21.67 -25.46
C PRO A 28 -0.88 22.27 -25.24
N ARG A 29 -1.86 21.81 -26.01
CA ARG A 29 -3.25 22.24 -25.85
C ARG A 29 -3.71 21.88 -24.44
N VAL A 30 -4.33 22.81 -23.72
CA VAL A 30 -4.92 22.57 -22.39
C VAL A 30 -6.41 22.79 -22.49
N LEU A 31 -7.19 21.92 -21.85
CA LEU A 31 -8.64 21.98 -21.78
C LEU A 31 -9.09 21.89 -20.33
N ALA A 32 -10.02 22.75 -19.93
CA ALA A 32 -10.78 22.57 -18.69
C ALA A 32 -12.11 21.92 -19.02
N LEU A 33 -12.48 20.89 -18.26
CA LEU A 33 -13.66 20.07 -18.46
C LEU A 33 -14.50 20.09 -17.19
N LEU A 34 -15.78 20.45 -17.30
CA LEU A 34 -16.76 20.26 -16.25
C LEU A 34 -17.71 19.15 -16.68
N ARG A 35 -17.69 18.02 -15.95
CA ARG A 35 -18.46 16.79 -16.27
C ARG A 35 -18.23 16.31 -17.72
N GLY A 36 -17.00 16.47 -18.22
CA GLY A 36 -16.61 16.09 -19.58
C GLY A 36 -16.87 17.15 -20.66
N THR A 37 -17.56 18.25 -20.34
CA THR A 37 -17.81 19.35 -21.27
C THR A 37 -16.72 20.42 -21.16
N PRO A 38 -16.11 20.87 -22.27
CA PRO A 38 -15.18 21.99 -22.25
C PRO A 38 -15.80 23.25 -21.67
N VAL A 39 -15.09 23.88 -20.72
CA VAL A 39 -15.49 25.12 -20.07
C VAL A 39 -14.34 26.12 -20.05
N GLY A 40 -14.68 27.40 -20.14
CA GLY A 40 -13.73 28.49 -20.02
C GLY A 40 -12.74 28.63 -21.19
N THR A 41 -11.83 29.58 -21.02
CA THR A 41 -10.80 29.93 -21.99
C THR A 41 -9.42 29.79 -21.37
N VAL A 42 -8.47 29.23 -22.13
CA VAL A 42 -7.10 29.04 -21.65
C VAL A 42 -6.18 30.08 -22.26
N ALA A 43 -5.44 30.77 -21.40
CA ALA A 43 -4.35 31.66 -21.78
C ALA A 43 -3.02 31.11 -21.27
N PHE A 44 -2.00 31.16 -22.12
CA PHE A 44 -0.63 30.79 -21.74
C PHE A 44 0.18 32.01 -21.35
N GLY A 45 1.05 31.83 -20.37
CA GLY A 45 1.95 32.84 -19.84
C GLY A 45 3.41 32.43 -19.97
N PRO A 46 4.33 33.21 -19.37
CA PRO A 46 5.75 32.89 -19.42
C PRO A 46 6.06 31.59 -18.68
N GLU A 47 7.25 31.06 -18.96
CA GLU A 47 7.82 29.92 -18.24
C GLU A 47 7.97 30.21 -16.75
N ARG A 48 7.73 29.17 -15.91
CA ARG A 48 8.01 29.20 -14.48
C ARG A 48 9.47 28.81 -14.24
N VAL A 49 10.31 29.80 -13.96
CA VAL A 49 11.74 29.63 -13.67
C VAL A 49 11.98 28.74 -12.45
N ASP A 50 11.14 28.86 -11.43
CA ASP A 50 11.17 28.04 -10.22
C ASP A 50 10.91 26.55 -10.53
N VAL A 51 9.94 26.27 -11.40
CA VAL A 51 9.64 24.90 -11.85
C VAL A 51 10.77 24.33 -12.69
N ARG A 52 11.33 25.11 -13.63
CA ARG A 52 12.48 24.68 -14.43
C ARG A 52 13.68 24.38 -13.55
N THR A 53 13.95 25.22 -12.55
CA THR A 53 15.05 25.03 -11.60
C THR A 53 14.88 23.75 -10.78
N ALA A 54 13.65 23.46 -10.31
CA ALA A 54 13.38 22.29 -9.47
C ALA A 54 13.31 20.97 -10.26
N THR A 55 12.85 21.00 -11.52
CA THR A 55 12.53 19.78 -12.28
C THR A 55 13.43 19.53 -13.49
N GLY A 56 14.15 20.55 -13.96
CA GLY A 56 14.92 20.50 -15.21
C GLY A 56 14.07 20.51 -16.48
N LEU A 57 12.73 20.64 -16.36
CA LEU A 57 11.81 20.56 -17.50
C LEU A 57 11.46 21.95 -18.03
N GLY A 58 11.42 22.06 -19.37
CA GLY A 58 10.75 23.17 -20.05
C GLY A 58 9.27 23.19 -19.70
N ASN A 59 8.74 24.36 -19.41
CA ASN A 59 7.36 24.50 -18.96
C ASN A 59 6.76 25.86 -19.34
N VAL A 60 5.44 25.93 -19.20
CA VAL A 60 4.64 27.10 -19.55
C VAL A 60 3.52 27.23 -18.53
N ARG A 61 3.31 28.45 -18.02
CA ARG A 61 2.18 28.77 -17.16
C ARG A 61 0.90 28.79 -17.99
N PHE A 62 -0.20 28.31 -17.44
CA PHE A 62 -1.52 28.51 -17.99
C PHE A 62 -2.47 29.12 -16.96
N VAL A 63 -3.50 29.80 -17.47
CA VAL A 63 -4.66 30.27 -16.70
C VAL A 63 -5.92 29.91 -17.47
N VAL A 64 -6.83 29.21 -16.81
CA VAL A 64 -8.19 28.95 -17.28
C VAL A 64 -9.10 30.02 -16.69
N SER A 65 -9.79 30.78 -17.54
CA SER A 65 -10.85 31.72 -17.12
C SER A 65 -12.20 31.09 -17.40
N LEU A 66 -13.04 30.97 -16.37
CA LEU A 66 -14.38 30.39 -16.42
C LEU A 66 -15.43 31.49 -16.50
N ASP A 67 -16.52 31.25 -17.24
CA ASP A 67 -17.64 32.19 -17.36
C ASP A 67 -18.49 32.24 -16.07
N GLU A 68 -18.48 31.14 -15.31
CA GLU A 68 -19.18 31.01 -14.03
C GLU A 68 -18.20 30.53 -12.94
N PRO A 69 -18.40 30.95 -11.67
CA PRO A 69 -17.63 30.44 -10.54
C PRO A 69 -17.72 28.93 -10.43
N LEU A 70 -16.58 28.28 -10.17
CA LEU A 70 -16.54 26.84 -10.01
C LEU A 70 -17.25 26.40 -8.71
N ASP A 71 -18.09 25.37 -8.79
CA ASP A 71 -18.62 24.67 -7.60
C ASP A 71 -17.43 24.08 -6.80
N PRO A 72 -17.26 24.41 -5.51
CA PRO A 72 -16.18 23.87 -4.68
C PRO A 72 -16.09 22.34 -4.72
N LEU A 73 -17.24 21.68 -4.72
CA LEU A 73 -17.30 20.23 -4.77
C LEU A 73 -16.86 19.70 -6.14
N ALA A 74 -16.95 20.50 -7.20
CA ALA A 74 -16.55 20.06 -8.53
C ALA A 74 -15.03 19.82 -8.62
N LEU A 75 -14.22 20.66 -7.98
CA LEU A 75 -12.77 20.52 -7.93
C LEU A 75 -12.35 19.28 -7.11
N LEU A 76 -12.98 19.08 -5.94
CA LEU A 76 -12.65 17.98 -5.02
C LEU A 76 -13.19 16.61 -5.46
N SER A 77 -14.36 16.57 -6.11
CA SER A 77 -14.96 15.33 -6.58
C SER A 77 -14.47 14.87 -7.96
N GLY A 78 -13.52 15.60 -8.56
CA GLY A 78 -13.02 15.31 -9.92
C GLY A 78 -14.04 15.60 -11.03
N ARG A 79 -15.15 16.29 -10.73
CA ARG A 79 -16.11 16.75 -11.76
C ARG A 79 -15.52 17.85 -12.62
N PHE A 80 -14.62 18.67 -12.08
CA PHE A 80 -13.81 19.62 -12.82
C PHE A 80 -12.40 19.07 -13.00
N ARG A 81 -11.93 19.03 -14.25
CA ARG A 81 -10.62 18.48 -14.62
C ARG A 81 -9.93 19.44 -15.56
N VAL A 82 -8.63 19.65 -15.38
CA VAL A 82 -7.79 20.30 -16.39
C VAL A 82 -6.93 19.21 -17.00
N VAL A 83 -6.94 19.11 -18.33
CA VAL A 83 -6.20 18.08 -19.06
C VAL A 83 -5.30 18.73 -20.10
N SER A 84 -4.11 18.17 -20.32
CA SER A 84 -3.34 18.46 -21.53
C SER A 84 -3.84 17.56 -22.66
N ALA A 85 -4.27 18.17 -23.76
CA ALA A 85 -4.72 17.50 -24.97
C ALA A 85 -3.50 17.22 -25.87
N GLY A 86 -3.19 15.93 -26.01
CA GLY A 86 -2.16 15.33 -26.86
C GLY A 86 -2.38 13.81 -26.92
N ALA A 87 -1.44 13.04 -27.50
CA ALA A 87 -1.59 11.59 -27.69
C ALA A 87 -1.85 10.80 -26.38
N ASP A 88 -1.43 11.33 -25.23
CA ASP A 88 -1.47 10.65 -23.93
C ASP A 88 -2.41 11.31 -22.90
N GLN A 89 -3.35 12.19 -23.31
CA GLN A 89 -4.24 13.01 -22.44
C GLN A 89 -3.95 12.92 -20.92
N VAL A 90 -3.23 13.91 -20.37
CA VAL A 90 -2.80 13.85 -18.98
C VAL A 90 -3.59 14.82 -18.12
N GLU A 91 -4.16 14.31 -17.04
CA GLU A 91 -4.84 15.13 -16.04
C GLU A 91 -3.84 15.90 -15.18
N LEU A 92 -4.10 17.20 -15.06
CA LEU A 92 -3.32 18.14 -14.24
C LEU A 92 -4.05 18.28 -12.89
N GLY A 93 -3.64 17.47 -11.92
CA GLY A 93 -4.20 17.52 -10.57
C GLY A 93 -3.77 18.78 -9.80
N LEU A 94 -4.38 19.00 -8.64
CA LEU A 94 -3.92 20.03 -7.70
C LEU A 94 -2.55 19.69 -7.12
N SER A 95 -1.69 20.70 -7.02
CA SER A 95 -0.46 20.61 -6.23
C SER A 95 -0.79 20.56 -4.73
N ALA A 96 0.21 20.25 -3.90
CA ALA A 96 0.03 20.29 -2.45
C ALA A 96 -0.35 21.70 -1.94
N GLY A 97 0.23 22.74 -2.56
CA GLY A 97 -0.12 24.14 -2.29
C GLY A 97 -1.55 24.47 -2.72
N GLY A 98 -1.93 24.10 -3.95
CA GLY A 98 -3.29 24.34 -4.45
C GLY A 98 -4.38 23.63 -3.63
N ARG A 99 -4.10 22.44 -3.09
CA ARG A 99 -5.01 21.75 -2.15
C ARG A 99 -5.16 22.50 -0.82
N ALA A 100 -4.09 23.11 -0.32
CA ALA A 100 -4.13 23.89 0.92
C ALA A 100 -4.91 25.19 0.73
N ASP A 101 -4.69 25.88 -0.39
CA ASP A 101 -5.39 27.12 -0.75
C ASP A 101 -6.90 26.87 -0.95
N GLU A 102 -7.28 25.82 -1.68
CA GLU A 102 -8.71 25.48 -1.85
C GLU A 102 -9.38 25.12 -0.53
N ARG A 103 -8.67 24.39 0.36
CA ARG A 103 -9.18 24.07 1.69
C ARG A 103 -9.41 25.34 2.53
N ALA A 104 -8.54 26.33 2.42
CA ALA A 104 -8.71 27.61 3.11
C ALA A 104 -9.94 28.37 2.58
N LEU A 105 -10.09 28.47 1.25
CA LEU A 105 -11.25 29.12 0.61
C LEU A 105 -12.58 28.46 1.03
N LEU A 106 -12.63 27.12 1.03
CA LEU A 106 -13.78 26.35 1.51
C LEU A 106 -14.15 26.64 2.97
N LEU A 107 -13.15 26.75 3.84
CA LEU A 107 -13.38 27.06 5.25
C LEU A 107 -13.94 28.48 5.43
N ASP A 108 -13.48 29.44 4.64
CA ASP A 108 -13.98 30.81 4.67
C ASP A 108 -15.42 30.92 4.14
N GLU A 109 -15.77 30.14 3.12
CA GLU A 109 -17.16 30.07 2.63
C GLU A 109 -18.12 29.43 3.64
N VAL A 110 -17.72 28.32 4.27
CA VAL A 110 -18.52 27.69 5.33
C VAL A 110 -18.76 28.65 6.49
N ARG A 111 -17.77 29.48 6.83
CA ARG A 111 -17.91 30.55 7.82
C ARG A 111 -18.85 31.66 7.35
N ALA A 112 -18.81 32.04 6.08
CA ALA A 112 -19.62 33.11 5.50
C ALA A 112 -21.11 32.75 5.34
N VAL A 113 -21.43 31.47 5.12
CA VAL A 113 -22.84 31.00 4.97
C VAL A 113 -23.63 31.08 6.29
N GLY A 114 -22.98 31.39 7.41
CA GLY A 114 -23.68 31.64 8.67
C GLY A 114 -24.51 30.46 9.11
N VAL A 115 -24.05 29.22 8.84
CA VAL A 115 -24.68 28.01 9.36
C VAL A 115 -24.56 28.06 10.87
N THR A 116 -25.59 28.62 11.50
CA THR A 116 -25.83 28.52 12.93
C THR A 116 -26.25 27.09 13.18
N VAL A 117 -25.25 26.23 13.39
CA VAL A 117 -25.46 25.03 14.20
C VAL A 117 -26.02 25.54 15.53
N PRO A 118 -27.21 25.08 15.99
CA PRO A 118 -27.77 25.52 17.26
C PRO A 118 -26.82 25.09 18.37
N CYS A 119 -25.93 26.01 18.74
CA CYS A 119 -25.04 25.87 19.88
C CYS A 119 -25.87 26.25 21.12
N PRO A 120 -25.87 25.45 22.19
CA PRO A 120 -26.49 25.85 23.45
C PRO A 120 -25.87 27.17 23.90
N PRO A 121 -26.66 28.15 24.38
CA PRO A 121 -26.09 29.39 24.88
C PRO A 121 -25.21 29.09 26.10
N ASP A 122 -24.04 29.74 26.12
CA ASP A 122 -23.06 29.78 27.23
C ASP A 122 -22.11 28.60 27.41
N THR A 123 -21.62 27.98 26.32
CA THR A 123 -20.31 27.31 26.39
C THR A 123 -19.27 28.20 25.69
N PRO A 124 -18.29 28.79 26.40
CA PRO A 124 -17.24 29.55 25.75
C PRO A 124 -16.53 28.65 24.73
N LEU A 125 -16.43 29.13 23.49
CA LEU A 125 -15.62 28.48 22.47
C LEU A 125 -14.17 28.48 22.96
N PRO A 126 -13.50 27.32 23.05
CA PRO A 126 -12.10 27.30 23.43
C PRO A 126 -11.28 28.09 22.40
N ASP A 127 -10.38 28.94 22.89
CA ASP A 127 -9.54 29.85 22.09
C ASP A 127 -8.49 29.14 21.19
N GLU A 128 -8.45 27.82 21.23
CA GLU A 128 -7.69 26.98 20.32
C GLU A 128 -8.61 25.91 19.74
N PRO A 129 -8.36 25.36 18.53
CA PRO A 129 -9.02 24.15 18.09
C PRO A 129 -8.69 23.06 19.11
N THR A 130 -9.54 22.91 20.12
CA THR A 130 -9.51 21.78 21.04
C THR A 130 -9.50 20.58 20.14
N SER A 131 -8.40 19.83 20.19
CA SER A 131 -8.29 18.51 19.60
C SER A 131 -9.62 17.82 19.84
N LEU A 132 -10.32 17.49 18.74
CA LEU A 132 -11.56 16.71 18.80
C LEU A 132 -11.35 15.64 19.87
N PRO A 133 -12.25 15.51 20.86
CA PRO A 133 -12.04 14.61 21.98
C PRO A 133 -11.55 13.28 21.43
N GLN A 134 -10.39 12.84 21.93
CA GLN A 134 -9.91 11.50 21.65
C GLN A 134 -10.98 10.59 22.26
N LEU A 135 -11.85 10.06 21.42
CA LEU A 135 -12.72 8.97 21.81
C LEU A 135 -11.77 7.82 22.15
N ASP A 136 -11.90 7.29 23.35
CA ASP A 136 -11.21 6.06 23.71
C ASP A 136 -11.58 5.00 22.68
N PRO A 137 -10.60 4.21 22.20
CA PRO A 137 -10.91 3.08 21.34
C PRO A 137 -11.88 2.15 22.08
N PRO A 138 -12.81 1.49 21.35
CA PRO A 138 -13.74 0.55 21.98
C PRO A 138 -12.96 -0.49 22.79
N ALA A 139 -13.45 -0.81 23.99
CA ALA A 139 -12.80 -1.77 24.87
C ALA A 139 -13.08 -3.20 24.42
N THR A 140 -14.22 -3.44 23.77
CA THR A 140 -14.67 -4.78 23.35
C THR A 140 -15.22 -4.80 21.92
N PRO A 141 -15.14 -5.96 21.22
CA PRO A 141 -15.74 -6.13 19.89
C PRO A 141 -17.24 -5.80 19.78
N ASP A 142 -17.97 -5.90 20.88
CA ASP A 142 -19.43 -5.73 20.91
C ASP A 142 -19.85 -4.24 21.03
N GLU A 143 -18.88 -3.33 21.20
CA GLU A 143 -19.08 -1.88 21.20
C GLU A 143 -19.01 -1.26 19.80
N LEU A 144 -18.73 -2.05 18.76
CA LEU A 144 -18.65 -1.55 17.38
C LEU A 144 -20.03 -1.25 16.80
N SER A 145 -20.17 -0.06 16.21
CA SER A 145 -21.35 0.33 15.45
C SER A 145 -21.20 -0.01 13.97
N PHE A 146 -22.32 -0.37 13.33
CA PHE A 146 -22.35 -0.62 11.89
C PHE A 146 -22.61 0.67 11.11
N LEU A 147 -21.78 0.94 10.09
CA LEU A 147 -21.93 2.06 9.16
C LEU A 147 -21.77 1.55 7.72
N PRO A 148 -22.85 1.53 6.91
CA PRO A 148 -22.76 1.11 5.51
C PRO A 148 -22.22 2.24 4.63
N PHE A 149 -21.37 1.87 3.66
CA PHE A 149 -20.85 2.75 2.62
C PHE A 149 -21.00 2.08 1.25
N ALA A 150 -21.04 2.87 0.18
CA ALA A 150 -21.13 2.35 -1.18
C ALA A 150 -19.80 1.69 -1.60
N ALA A 151 -19.87 0.47 -2.14
CA ALA A 151 -18.74 -0.12 -2.85
C ALA A 151 -18.32 0.78 -4.03
N GLY A 152 -17.02 0.77 -4.36
CA GLY A 152 -16.40 1.67 -5.33
C GLY A 152 -15.96 3.03 -4.76
N MET A 153 -16.32 3.37 -3.52
CA MET A 153 -15.87 4.61 -2.89
C MET A 153 -14.34 4.64 -2.82
N THR A 154 -13.73 5.71 -3.34
CA THR A 154 -12.27 5.91 -3.31
C THR A 154 -11.88 6.84 -2.17
N SER A 155 -10.75 6.57 -1.52
CA SER A 155 -10.18 7.47 -0.52
C SER A 155 -9.86 8.85 -1.13
N PRO A 156 -9.89 9.95 -0.36
CA PRO A 156 -9.54 11.30 -0.84
C PRO A 156 -8.18 11.41 -1.54
N ASP A 157 -7.22 10.55 -1.19
CA ASP A 157 -5.88 10.52 -1.81
C ASP A 157 -5.78 9.59 -3.04
N GLY A 158 -6.88 8.96 -3.45
CA GLY A 158 -6.94 8.07 -4.62
C GLY A 158 -6.23 6.72 -4.43
N SER A 159 -5.74 6.42 -3.23
CA SER A 159 -4.87 5.27 -3.00
C SER A 159 -5.59 3.98 -2.60
N ALA A 160 -6.80 4.09 -2.05
CA ALA A 160 -7.59 2.96 -1.57
C ALA A 160 -9.03 3.03 -2.08
N VAL A 161 -9.66 1.88 -2.27
CA VAL A 161 -11.06 1.73 -2.68
C VAL A 161 -11.78 0.80 -1.70
N LEU A 162 -13.00 1.18 -1.33
CA LEU A 162 -13.92 0.33 -0.60
C LEU A 162 -14.60 -0.64 -1.58
N GLY A 163 -14.42 -1.93 -1.36
CA GLY A 163 -15.15 -2.99 -2.04
C GLY A 163 -16.38 -3.46 -1.24
N HIS A 164 -16.92 -4.61 -1.65
CA HIS A 164 -18.03 -5.26 -0.97
C HIS A 164 -17.64 -5.77 0.43
N ASP A 165 -18.65 -5.98 1.27
CA ASP A 165 -18.55 -6.48 2.64
C ASP A 165 -17.62 -5.68 3.58
N GLY A 166 -17.34 -4.42 3.21
CA GLY A 166 -16.49 -3.52 3.97
C GLY A 166 -15.00 -3.69 3.72
N HIS A 167 -14.58 -4.48 2.71
CA HIS A 167 -13.17 -4.68 2.40
C HIS A 167 -12.54 -3.44 1.77
N LEU A 168 -11.47 -2.94 2.36
CA LEU A 168 -10.64 -1.89 1.77
C LEU A 168 -9.51 -2.51 0.94
N PHE A 169 -9.27 -1.96 -0.24
CA PHE A 169 -8.24 -2.40 -1.18
C PHE A 169 -7.30 -1.26 -1.48
N LEU A 170 -5.99 -1.54 -1.46
CA LEU A 170 -5.02 -0.63 -2.05
C LEU A 170 -5.18 -0.70 -3.58
N VAL A 171 -5.28 0.45 -4.24
CA VAL A 171 -5.37 0.53 -5.71
C VAL A 171 -4.40 1.57 -6.30
N GLY A 172 -3.92 2.51 -5.50
CA GLY A 172 -3.06 3.61 -5.95
C GLY A 172 -1.82 3.78 -5.09
N GLY A 173 -1.47 5.05 -4.81
CA GLY A 173 -0.27 5.40 -4.05
C GLY A 173 1.03 5.28 -4.88
N SER A 174 2.16 5.19 -4.18
CA SER A 174 3.50 5.21 -4.79
C SER A 174 3.78 4.04 -5.75
N ASN A 175 3.01 2.96 -5.67
CA ASN A 175 3.18 1.78 -6.53
C ASN A 175 2.23 1.75 -7.73
N ALA A 176 1.25 2.67 -7.81
CA ALA A 176 0.25 2.71 -8.88
C ALA A 176 -0.38 1.32 -9.18
N LEU A 177 -0.79 0.59 -8.13
CA LEU A 177 -1.14 -0.84 -8.23
C LEU A 177 -2.20 -1.16 -9.30
N ALA A 178 -3.26 -0.36 -9.41
CA ALA A 178 -4.30 -0.56 -10.42
C ALA A 178 -3.74 -0.59 -11.85
N ALA A 179 -2.73 0.23 -12.15
CA ALA A 179 -2.10 0.27 -13.46
C ALA A 179 -1.26 -1.00 -13.76
N GLN A 180 -0.86 -1.76 -12.74
CA GLN A 180 -0.09 -2.99 -12.89
C GLN A 180 -0.93 -4.18 -13.38
N TYR A 181 -2.26 -4.11 -13.22
CA TYR A 181 -3.18 -5.12 -13.73
C TYR A 181 -3.50 -4.95 -15.23
N ALA A 182 -3.30 -3.76 -15.77
CA ALA A 182 -3.56 -3.49 -17.19
C ALA A 182 -2.58 -4.21 -18.11
N GLU A 183 -3.08 -4.66 -19.27
CA GLU A 183 -2.23 -5.16 -20.35
C GLU A 183 -1.42 -4.03 -20.99
N PRO A 184 -0.20 -4.31 -21.48
CA PRO A 184 0.67 -3.29 -22.03
C PRO A 184 0.14 -2.84 -23.39
N ALA A 185 -0.19 -1.55 -23.48
CA ALA A 185 -0.74 -0.94 -24.70
C ALA A 185 0.32 -0.70 -25.80
N SER A 186 1.61 -0.77 -25.47
CA SER A 186 2.72 -0.54 -26.41
C SER A 186 3.78 -1.63 -26.36
N ASP A 187 4.52 -1.78 -27.46
CA ASP A 187 5.63 -2.75 -27.53
C ASP A 187 6.75 -2.40 -26.54
N ALA A 188 7.02 -1.11 -26.30
CA ALA A 188 7.95 -0.68 -25.27
C ALA A 188 7.54 -1.14 -23.86
N ALA A 189 6.24 -1.10 -23.54
CA ALA A 189 5.73 -1.59 -22.25
C ALA A 189 5.79 -3.13 -22.16
N ARG A 190 5.55 -3.84 -23.26
CA ARG A 190 5.75 -5.30 -23.35
C ARG A 190 7.20 -5.68 -23.10
N GLU A 191 8.13 -5.00 -23.78
CA GLU A 191 9.56 -5.23 -23.63
C GLU A 191 10.05 -4.91 -22.21
N SER A 192 9.56 -3.82 -21.61
CA SER A 192 9.85 -3.49 -20.21
C SER A 192 9.38 -4.58 -19.25
N THR A 193 8.22 -5.19 -19.52
CA THR A 193 7.70 -6.32 -18.73
C THR A 193 8.60 -7.53 -18.87
N ALA A 194 8.98 -7.88 -20.11
CA ALA A 194 9.87 -9.01 -20.38
C ALA A 194 11.23 -8.83 -19.69
N ARG A 195 11.81 -7.62 -19.72
CA ARG A 195 13.05 -7.29 -19.00
C ARG A 195 12.91 -7.45 -17.50
N ALA A 196 11.81 -6.99 -16.90
CA ALA A 196 11.58 -7.16 -15.46
C ALA A 196 11.46 -8.64 -15.07
N VAL A 197 10.73 -9.44 -15.86
CA VAL A 197 10.61 -10.90 -15.63
C VAL A 197 11.96 -11.60 -15.74
N ALA A 198 12.76 -11.28 -16.77
CA ALA A 198 14.11 -11.80 -16.92
C ALA A 198 15.01 -11.41 -15.74
N GLY A 199 14.95 -10.15 -15.31
CA GLY A 199 15.70 -9.66 -14.15
C GLY A 199 15.34 -10.37 -12.85
N TRP A 200 14.04 -10.61 -12.59
CA TRP A 200 13.60 -11.41 -11.45
C TRP A 200 14.08 -12.86 -11.54
N ASN A 201 13.97 -13.51 -12.69
CA ASN A 201 14.47 -14.87 -12.88
C ASN A 201 15.98 -14.97 -12.59
N ASP A 202 16.78 -14.02 -13.09
CA ASP A 202 18.22 -13.96 -12.82
C ASP A 202 18.51 -13.73 -11.34
N LEU A 203 17.77 -12.82 -10.70
CA LEU A 203 17.92 -12.49 -9.28
C LEU A 203 17.61 -13.69 -8.39
N VAL A 204 16.49 -14.38 -8.63
CA VAL A 204 16.09 -15.56 -7.84
C VAL A 204 17.14 -16.65 -7.93
N ARG A 205 17.62 -16.96 -9.16
CA ARG A 205 18.67 -17.96 -9.36
C ARG A 205 20.00 -17.53 -8.71
N ALA A 206 20.33 -16.24 -8.74
CA ALA A 206 21.52 -15.72 -8.09
C ALA A 206 21.44 -15.83 -6.57
N ARG A 207 20.29 -15.51 -5.96
CA ARG A 207 20.05 -15.67 -4.52
C ARG A 207 20.11 -17.14 -4.10
N GLU A 208 19.47 -18.02 -4.86
CA GLU A 208 19.52 -19.46 -4.61
C GLU A 208 20.95 -19.99 -4.63
N ARG A 209 21.75 -19.65 -5.66
CA ARG A 209 23.15 -20.08 -5.73
C ARG A 209 23.95 -19.58 -4.53
N ARG A 210 23.77 -18.32 -4.13
CA ARG A 210 24.45 -17.73 -2.97
C ARG A 210 24.09 -18.46 -1.68
N ALA A 211 22.79 -18.60 -1.39
CA ALA A 211 22.33 -19.30 -0.20
C ALA A 211 22.80 -20.76 -0.16
N ARG A 212 22.70 -21.50 -1.29
CA ARG A 212 23.20 -22.88 -1.38
C ARG A 212 24.72 -22.96 -1.18
N SER A 213 25.49 -22.00 -1.70
CA SER A 213 26.94 -21.96 -1.49
C SER A 213 27.34 -21.71 -0.03
N ALA A 214 26.47 -21.06 0.74
CA ALA A 214 26.61 -20.88 2.18
C ALA A 214 26.03 -22.07 3.00
N GLY A 215 25.52 -23.11 2.34
CA GLY A 215 24.91 -24.27 2.99
C GLY A 215 23.47 -24.04 3.48
N CYS A 216 22.82 -22.95 3.09
CA CYS A 216 21.48 -22.58 3.53
C CYS A 216 20.40 -23.13 2.58
N ARG A 217 19.24 -23.50 3.13
CA ARG A 217 18.00 -23.64 2.36
C ARG A 217 17.49 -22.25 1.95
N PHE A 218 16.86 -22.15 0.78
CA PHE A 218 16.42 -20.87 0.24
C PHE A 218 15.02 -20.90 -0.36
N ALA A 219 14.24 -19.85 -0.08
CA ALA A 219 12.98 -19.58 -0.74
C ALA A 219 12.84 -18.10 -1.13
N GLN A 220 12.57 -17.84 -2.40
CA GLN A 220 11.97 -16.60 -2.87
C GLN A 220 10.45 -16.72 -2.78
N VAL A 221 9.82 -15.85 -2.00
CA VAL A 221 8.36 -15.81 -1.82
C VAL A 221 7.82 -14.50 -2.39
N VAL A 222 6.75 -14.61 -3.19
CA VAL A 222 5.97 -13.46 -3.67
C VAL A 222 4.56 -13.55 -3.10
N VAL A 223 4.24 -12.63 -2.19
CA VAL A 223 2.91 -12.53 -1.60
C VAL A 223 1.99 -11.77 -2.57
N PRO A 224 0.81 -12.31 -2.92
CA PRO A 224 -0.13 -11.61 -3.80
C PRO A 224 -0.72 -10.38 -3.11
N GLU A 225 -1.27 -9.47 -3.91
CA GLU A 225 -2.11 -8.40 -3.39
C GLU A 225 -3.47 -8.92 -2.95
N LYS A 226 -4.07 -8.21 -1.98
CA LYS A 226 -5.45 -8.46 -1.57
C LYS A 226 -6.42 -8.36 -2.75
N ALA A 227 -6.19 -7.41 -3.66
CA ALA A 227 -7.00 -7.22 -4.87
C ALA A 227 -6.89 -8.40 -5.86
N THR A 228 -5.77 -9.15 -5.82
CA THR A 228 -5.61 -10.38 -6.60
C THR A 228 -6.41 -11.52 -6.00
N VAL A 229 -6.37 -11.69 -4.67
CA VAL A 229 -6.98 -12.83 -3.98
C VAL A 229 -8.48 -12.65 -3.78
N LEU A 230 -8.91 -11.45 -3.39
CA LEU A 230 -10.31 -11.11 -3.09
C LEU A 230 -10.93 -10.27 -4.19
N ARG A 231 -10.58 -10.54 -5.46
CA ARG A 231 -11.04 -9.79 -6.63
C ARG A 231 -12.57 -9.69 -6.70
N SER A 232 -13.31 -10.74 -6.35
CA SER A 232 -14.77 -10.72 -6.39
C SER A 232 -15.40 -9.71 -5.43
N LEU A 233 -14.66 -9.26 -4.41
CA LEU A 233 -15.10 -8.22 -3.48
C LEU A 233 -14.67 -6.83 -3.93
N LEU A 234 -13.82 -6.72 -4.96
CA LEU A 234 -13.42 -5.45 -5.56
C LEU A 234 -14.34 -5.20 -6.77
N ASP A 235 -15.06 -4.09 -6.77
CA ASP A 235 -15.96 -3.69 -7.87
C ASP A 235 -15.16 -3.17 -9.08
N ARG A 236 -14.32 -4.03 -9.66
CA ARG A 236 -13.51 -3.72 -10.83
C ARG A 236 -13.27 -4.94 -11.72
N GLU A 237 -13.20 -4.68 -13.03
CA GLU A 237 -13.10 -5.75 -14.04
C GLU A 237 -11.65 -6.18 -14.38
N GLU A 238 -10.60 -5.57 -13.81
CA GLU A 238 -9.23 -5.85 -14.27
C GLU A 238 -8.80 -7.31 -14.08
N ALA A 239 -8.01 -7.84 -15.03
CA ALA A 239 -7.46 -9.20 -14.95
C ALA A 239 -6.56 -9.35 -13.71
N ALA A 240 -6.72 -10.43 -12.95
CA ALA A 240 -5.85 -10.81 -11.83
C ALA A 240 -5.15 -12.15 -12.12
N PRO A 241 -3.91 -12.38 -11.62
CA PRO A 241 -3.05 -11.42 -10.90
C PRO A 241 -2.53 -10.31 -11.82
N THR A 242 -1.74 -9.38 -11.28
CA THR A 242 -0.99 -8.38 -12.06
C THR A 242 -0.19 -9.08 -13.16
N ARG A 243 0.04 -8.35 -14.26
CA ARG A 243 0.73 -8.90 -15.42
C ARG A 243 2.09 -9.50 -15.08
N LEU A 244 2.88 -8.81 -14.26
CA LEU A 244 4.22 -9.25 -13.87
C LEU A 244 4.18 -10.53 -13.03
N LEU A 245 3.27 -10.62 -12.05
CA LEU A 245 3.14 -11.83 -11.26
C LEU A 245 2.75 -13.02 -12.15
N ARG A 246 1.77 -12.85 -13.05
CA ARG A 246 1.37 -13.91 -14.00
C ARG A 246 2.53 -14.42 -14.87
N HIS A 247 3.33 -13.52 -15.43
CA HIS A 247 4.49 -13.94 -16.24
C HIS A 247 5.60 -14.56 -15.39
N LEU A 248 5.79 -14.08 -14.16
CA LEU A 248 6.75 -14.64 -13.23
C LEU A 248 6.35 -16.05 -12.78
N GLU A 249 5.06 -16.27 -12.49
CA GLU A 249 4.49 -17.60 -12.21
C GLU A 249 4.71 -18.56 -13.38
N ALA A 250 4.50 -18.10 -14.62
CA ALA A 250 4.76 -18.92 -15.81
C ALA A 250 6.26 -19.25 -15.98
N ALA A 251 7.15 -18.31 -15.67
CA ALA A 251 8.59 -18.49 -15.84
C ALA A 251 9.26 -19.29 -14.70
N LEU A 252 8.77 -19.15 -13.46
CA LEU A 252 9.40 -19.68 -12.24
C LEU A 252 8.55 -20.71 -11.50
N GLY A 253 7.32 -21.00 -11.93
CA GLY A 253 6.42 -21.89 -11.18
C GLY A 253 6.95 -23.30 -10.92
N GLY A 254 7.87 -23.80 -11.76
CA GLY A 254 8.56 -25.08 -11.56
C GLY A 254 9.92 -24.99 -10.84
N VAL A 255 10.36 -23.79 -10.45
CA VAL A 255 11.62 -23.61 -9.72
C VAL A 255 11.37 -23.88 -8.25
N GLU A 256 12.08 -24.86 -7.70
CA GLU A 256 11.96 -25.31 -6.31
C GLU A 256 12.08 -24.14 -5.32
N SER A 257 13.05 -23.25 -5.53
CA SER A 257 13.29 -22.08 -4.69
C SER A 257 12.27 -20.94 -4.84
N PHE A 258 11.32 -21.01 -5.78
CA PHE A 258 10.33 -19.97 -6.00
C PHE A 258 8.93 -20.37 -5.56
N MET A 259 8.29 -19.53 -4.75
CA MET A 259 6.93 -19.71 -4.28
C MET A 259 6.07 -18.49 -4.62
N SER A 260 5.06 -18.69 -5.47
CA SER A 260 3.92 -17.78 -5.52
C SER A 260 2.98 -18.12 -4.37
N ALA A 261 2.82 -17.20 -3.43
CA ALA A 261 1.90 -17.38 -2.31
C ALA A 261 0.42 -17.21 -2.71
N ARG A 262 0.13 -16.88 -3.98
CA ARG A 262 -1.23 -16.80 -4.50
C ARG A 262 -1.97 -18.12 -4.39
N THR A 263 -1.30 -19.22 -4.73
CA THR A 263 -1.92 -20.55 -4.77
C THR A 263 -2.35 -21.05 -3.40
N VAL A 264 -1.81 -20.49 -2.32
CA VAL A 264 -2.22 -20.79 -0.94
C VAL A 264 -3.68 -20.41 -0.68
N PHE A 265 -4.20 -19.46 -1.44
CA PHE A 265 -5.56 -18.95 -1.27
C PHE A 265 -6.54 -19.47 -2.33
N ASP A 266 -6.10 -20.33 -3.25
CA ASP A 266 -6.98 -20.94 -4.24
C ASP A 266 -7.99 -21.86 -3.52
N GLY A 267 -9.29 -21.60 -3.72
CA GLY A 267 -10.36 -22.35 -3.05
C GLY A 267 -10.45 -22.12 -1.54
N TRP A 268 -9.99 -20.96 -1.05
CA TRP A 268 -9.95 -20.63 0.37
C TRP A 268 -11.25 -20.94 1.12
N ALA A 269 -11.12 -21.72 2.20
CA ALA A 269 -12.20 -22.10 3.11
C ALA A 269 -11.81 -21.88 4.59
N GLY A 270 -10.94 -20.91 4.85
CA GLY A 270 -10.53 -20.57 6.21
C GLY A 270 -11.64 -19.91 7.04
N PRO A 271 -11.46 -19.80 8.36
CA PRO A 271 -12.49 -19.31 9.29
C PRO A 271 -12.83 -17.82 9.10
N GLU A 272 -11.93 -17.06 8.48
CA GLU A 272 -12.15 -15.68 8.04
C GLU A 272 -11.52 -15.50 6.65
N ALA A 273 -11.79 -14.37 5.99
CA ALA A 273 -11.15 -14.05 4.71
C ALA A 273 -9.60 -14.08 4.85
N PRO A 274 -8.84 -14.48 3.82
CA PRO A 274 -7.38 -14.58 3.88
C PRO A 274 -6.68 -13.23 4.10
N TYR A 275 -7.39 -12.11 3.90
CA TYR A 275 -6.92 -10.75 4.15
C TYR A 275 -7.83 -10.03 5.15
N SER A 276 -7.20 -9.24 6.01
CA SER A 276 -7.85 -8.37 6.97
C SER A 276 -8.71 -7.34 6.23
N ARG A 277 -9.96 -7.14 6.67
CA ARG A 277 -10.95 -6.35 5.93
C ARG A 277 -10.56 -4.88 5.75
N LEU A 278 -10.13 -4.20 6.82
CA LEU A 278 -9.71 -2.79 6.80
C LEU A 278 -8.20 -2.55 6.57
N ASP A 279 -7.45 -3.59 6.22
CA ASP A 279 -5.98 -3.55 6.12
C ASP A 279 -5.51 -4.15 4.79
N SER A 280 -4.30 -3.76 4.37
CA SER A 280 -3.65 -4.27 3.15
C SER A 280 -3.01 -5.65 3.30
N HIS A 281 -2.87 -6.16 4.53
CA HIS A 281 -2.19 -7.42 4.84
C HIS A 281 -3.18 -8.58 5.09
N CYS A 282 -2.61 -9.77 5.22
CA CYS A 282 -3.34 -10.99 5.54
C CYS A 282 -4.14 -10.85 6.85
N SER A 283 -5.16 -11.67 7.00
CA SER A 283 -5.73 -11.97 8.32
C SER A 283 -4.79 -12.91 9.08
N PRO A 284 -4.93 -13.08 10.41
CA PRO A 284 -4.21 -14.12 11.14
C PRO A 284 -4.34 -15.50 10.52
N SER A 285 -5.54 -15.85 10.02
CA SER A 285 -5.78 -17.11 9.31
C SER A 285 -5.00 -17.20 8.01
N GLY A 286 -5.01 -16.14 7.20
CA GLY A 286 -4.23 -16.08 5.96
C GLY A 286 -2.72 -16.17 6.22
N SER A 287 -2.22 -15.49 7.25
CA SER A 287 -0.81 -15.55 7.64
C SER A 287 -0.39 -16.94 8.13
N LEU A 288 -1.24 -17.65 8.88
CA LEU A 288 -0.97 -19.03 9.26
C LEU A 288 -0.86 -19.94 8.02
N ALA A 289 -1.79 -19.82 7.08
CA ALA A 289 -1.77 -20.61 5.85
C ALA A 289 -0.50 -20.34 5.03
N LEU A 290 -0.10 -19.07 4.91
CA LEU A 290 1.17 -18.70 4.29
C LEU A 290 2.38 -19.28 5.04
N ALA A 291 2.40 -19.19 6.37
CA ALA A 291 3.48 -19.74 7.18
C ALA A 291 3.62 -21.25 6.95
N ARG A 292 2.52 -22.02 6.98
CA ARG A 292 2.53 -23.46 6.68
C ARG A 292 3.04 -23.77 5.28
N ALA A 293 2.56 -23.05 4.28
CA ALA A 293 3.01 -23.26 2.90
C ALA A 293 4.49 -22.91 2.71
N MET A 294 5.02 -21.95 3.48
CA MET A 294 6.46 -21.66 3.51
C MET A 294 7.26 -22.74 4.24
N LEU A 295 6.74 -23.33 5.32
CA LEU A 295 7.38 -24.46 6.01
C LEU A 295 7.49 -25.68 5.08
N ASP A 296 6.40 -26.03 4.41
CA ASP A 296 6.36 -27.10 3.41
C ASP A 296 7.38 -26.86 2.29
N ARG A 297 7.42 -25.62 1.76
CA ARG A 297 8.40 -25.22 0.75
C ARG A 297 9.87 -25.35 1.21
N LEU A 298 10.12 -25.23 2.52
CA LEU A 298 11.44 -25.37 3.12
C LEU A 298 11.76 -26.83 3.50
N GLY A 299 10.86 -27.77 3.19
CA GLY A 299 10.99 -29.18 3.53
C GLY A 299 10.86 -29.45 5.03
N LEU A 300 10.12 -28.60 5.75
CA LEU A 300 9.85 -28.76 7.18
C LEU A 300 8.47 -29.39 7.36
N GLU A 301 8.41 -30.45 8.17
CA GLU A 301 7.15 -31.09 8.55
C GLU A 301 6.24 -30.10 9.29
N ASP A 302 4.93 -30.15 9.05
CA ASP A 302 3.95 -29.31 9.75
C ASP A 302 3.75 -29.79 11.19
N ALA A 303 4.68 -29.39 12.07
CA ALA A 303 4.62 -29.61 13.51
C ALA A 303 3.72 -28.59 14.23
N VAL A 304 3.17 -27.59 13.52
CA VAL A 304 2.32 -26.55 14.11
C VAL A 304 1.01 -27.16 14.63
N GLY A 305 0.54 -28.23 13.98
CA GLY A 305 -0.69 -28.92 14.34
C GLY A 305 -1.92 -28.04 14.15
N ASP A 306 -3.03 -28.37 14.82
CA ASP A 306 -4.24 -27.54 14.76
C ASP A 306 -4.09 -26.23 15.55
N VAL A 307 -4.52 -25.13 14.95
CA VAL A 307 -4.48 -23.78 15.54
C VAL A 307 -5.86 -23.15 15.37
N PRO A 308 -6.74 -23.32 16.37
CA PRO A 308 -8.07 -22.71 16.34
C PRO A 308 -7.98 -21.18 16.27
N MET A 309 -8.80 -20.58 15.42
CA MET A 309 -8.97 -19.13 15.30
C MET A 309 -10.28 -18.74 15.99
N SER A 310 -10.23 -18.50 17.30
CA SER A 310 -11.45 -18.39 18.12
C SER A 310 -11.52 -17.11 18.95
N ARG A 311 -10.38 -16.51 19.30
CA ARG A 311 -10.36 -15.32 20.16
C ARG A 311 -10.64 -14.09 19.31
N ARG A 312 -11.75 -13.41 19.56
CA ARG A 312 -12.05 -12.13 18.91
C ARG A 312 -11.17 -11.03 19.50
N SER A 313 -10.56 -10.22 18.65
CA SER A 313 -9.84 -9.01 19.07
C SER A 313 -10.20 -7.83 18.17
N LEU A 314 -10.08 -6.63 18.73
CA LEU A 314 -10.15 -5.40 17.98
C LEU A 314 -8.81 -5.12 17.30
N TYR A 315 -8.87 -4.67 16.06
CA TYR A 315 -7.70 -4.19 15.35
C TYR A 315 -8.05 -2.98 14.50
N VAL A 316 -7.05 -2.13 14.23
CA VAL A 316 -7.18 -1.00 13.32
C VAL A 316 -6.30 -1.27 12.11
N GLY A 317 -6.90 -1.27 10.93
CA GLY A 317 -6.19 -1.55 9.67
C GLY A 317 -5.58 -0.30 9.04
N ASP A 318 -4.47 -0.49 8.33
CA ASP A 318 -3.65 0.57 7.71
C ASP A 318 -4.35 1.35 6.56
N LEU A 319 -5.45 0.84 6.02
CA LEU A 319 -6.19 1.50 4.94
C LEU A 319 -7.32 2.41 5.44
N SER A 320 -7.83 2.17 6.65
CA SER A 320 -9.01 2.88 7.16
C SER A 320 -8.78 4.38 7.37
N GLU A 321 -7.59 4.76 7.85
CA GLU A 321 -7.21 6.16 8.08
C GLU A 321 -7.26 7.00 6.80
N ARG A 322 -7.05 6.36 5.64
CA ARG A 322 -7.06 7.03 4.34
C ARG A 322 -8.44 7.57 3.96
N PHE A 323 -9.53 6.99 4.48
CA PHE A 323 -10.89 7.42 4.16
C PHE A 323 -11.40 8.51 5.12
N PHE A 324 -11.11 8.37 6.40
CA PHE A 324 -11.78 9.16 7.45
C PHE A 324 -10.82 10.04 8.26
N GLY A 325 -9.52 10.03 7.94
CA GLY A 325 -8.48 10.71 8.74
C GLY A 325 -8.35 10.13 10.15
N ARG A 326 -8.96 8.96 10.40
CA ARG A 326 -8.95 8.21 11.65
C ARG A 326 -8.98 6.72 11.34
N GLY A 327 -8.25 5.95 12.13
CA GLY A 327 -8.30 4.50 12.07
C GLY A 327 -9.67 3.97 12.49
N LEU A 328 -10.27 3.12 11.66
CA LEU A 328 -11.49 2.39 12.02
C LEU A 328 -11.11 1.03 12.60
N SER A 329 -11.81 0.67 13.68
CA SER A 329 -11.66 -0.63 14.31
C SER A 329 -12.49 -1.70 13.62
N ASP A 330 -11.96 -2.91 13.60
CA ASP A 330 -12.63 -4.10 13.12
C ASP A 330 -12.33 -5.30 14.04
N VAL A 331 -13.15 -6.33 13.94
CA VAL A 331 -12.96 -7.59 14.65
C VAL A 331 -12.17 -8.54 13.78
N ARG A 332 -11.16 -9.18 14.36
CA ARG A 332 -10.46 -10.30 13.75
C ARG A 332 -10.44 -11.51 14.67
N LEU A 333 -10.21 -12.68 14.09
CA LEU A 333 -9.99 -13.90 14.86
C LEU A 333 -8.49 -14.10 15.10
N GLU A 334 -8.13 -14.28 16.36
CA GLU A 334 -6.77 -14.52 16.82
C GLU A 334 -6.57 -16.02 17.10
N PRO A 335 -5.35 -16.53 16.92
CA PRO A 335 -5.03 -17.91 17.23
C PRO A 335 -5.15 -18.16 18.73
N SER A 336 -5.72 -19.32 19.07
CA SER A 336 -5.80 -19.85 20.43
C SER A 336 -5.21 -21.26 20.43
N SER A 337 -3.91 -21.38 20.65
CA SER A 337 -3.20 -22.67 20.67
C SER A 337 -2.25 -22.76 21.86
N ALA A 338 -2.29 -23.89 22.56
CA ALA A 338 -1.37 -24.19 23.66
C ALA A 338 0.09 -24.27 23.17
N VAL A 339 0.31 -24.74 21.94
CA VAL A 339 1.64 -24.81 21.32
C VAL A 339 2.22 -23.40 21.16
N LEU A 340 1.43 -22.46 20.65
CA LEU A 340 1.85 -21.07 20.51
C LEU A 340 2.03 -20.36 21.85
N ALA A 341 1.18 -20.67 22.84
CA ALA A 341 1.32 -20.13 24.19
C ALA A 341 2.61 -20.59 24.88
N ARG A 342 2.99 -21.87 24.70
CA ARG A 342 4.28 -22.38 25.18
C ARG A 342 5.45 -21.71 24.48
N ALA A 343 5.39 -21.64 23.14
CA ALA A 343 6.42 -20.99 22.34
C ALA A 343 6.60 -19.51 22.71
N GLU A 344 5.53 -18.82 23.12
CA GLU A 344 5.58 -17.43 23.58
C GLU A 344 6.29 -17.26 24.92
N ALA A 345 6.16 -18.24 25.82
CA ALA A 345 6.64 -18.11 27.20
C ALA A 345 8.17 -17.91 27.30
N GLU A 346 8.93 -18.46 26.35
CA GLU A 346 10.39 -18.36 26.31
C GLU A 346 10.91 -17.52 25.14
N LEU A 347 10.01 -16.82 24.41
CA LEU A 347 10.38 -15.99 23.27
C LEU A 347 11.06 -14.70 23.75
N VAL A 348 12.30 -14.48 23.32
CA VAL A 348 13.08 -13.28 23.68
C VAL A 348 13.44 -12.50 22.42
N LEU A 349 13.06 -11.23 22.37
CA LEU A 349 13.58 -10.26 21.41
C LEU A 349 14.97 -9.81 21.88
N VAL A 350 16.02 -10.26 21.20
CA VAL A 350 17.42 -10.04 21.60
C VAL A 350 18.07 -8.86 20.89
N GLU A 351 17.54 -8.45 19.73
CA GLU A 351 18.05 -7.28 19.01
C GLU A 351 16.92 -6.51 18.35
N THR A 352 17.03 -5.18 18.34
CA THR A 352 16.16 -4.28 17.56
C THR A 352 16.97 -3.12 17.02
N VAL A 353 16.92 -2.95 15.69
CA VAL A 353 17.46 -1.79 14.99
C VAL A 353 16.31 -1.08 14.29
N ASN A 354 16.21 0.22 14.53
CA ASN A 354 15.23 1.09 13.87
C ASN A 354 15.99 2.19 13.11
N PRO A 355 15.81 2.30 11.78
CA PRO A 355 16.51 3.29 10.95
C PRO A 355 16.01 4.73 11.15
N GLY A 356 15.05 4.94 12.06
CA GLY A 356 14.51 6.24 12.44
C GLY A 356 13.14 6.53 11.82
N PRO A 357 12.51 7.66 12.20
CA PRO A 357 11.17 8.00 11.77
C PRO A 357 11.01 8.02 10.24
N GLY A 358 9.94 7.41 9.74
CA GLY A 358 9.61 7.38 8.30
C GLY A 358 10.50 6.50 7.44
N ARG A 359 11.43 5.74 8.04
CA ARG A 359 12.29 4.77 7.32
C ARG A 359 11.94 3.36 7.78
N HIS A 360 11.84 2.45 6.82
CA HIS A 360 11.60 1.03 7.09
C HIS A 360 12.78 0.16 6.63
N ILE A 361 13.43 0.52 5.53
CA ILE A 361 14.61 -0.21 5.06
C ILE A 361 15.71 -0.12 6.12
N GLY A 362 16.26 -1.27 6.49
CA GLY A 362 17.26 -1.41 7.56
C GLY A 362 16.66 -1.67 8.94
N THR A 363 15.33 -1.72 9.09
CA THR A 363 14.72 -2.26 10.31
C THR A 363 15.15 -3.71 10.50
N LYS A 364 15.63 -4.04 11.70
CA LYS A 364 16.05 -5.40 12.05
C LYS A 364 15.48 -5.80 13.40
N HIS A 365 15.00 -7.03 13.49
CA HIS A 365 14.62 -7.66 14.74
C HIS A 365 15.15 -9.09 14.79
N VAL A 366 15.69 -9.48 15.94
CA VAL A 366 16.21 -10.82 16.17
C VAL A 366 15.55 -11.41 17.40
N TRP A 367 15.00 -12.60 17.25
CA TRP A 367 14.37 -13.36 18.31
C TRP A 367 15.10 -14.66 18.56
N ARG A 368 15.10 -15.10 19.82
CA ARG A 368 15.51 -16.44 20.23
C ARG A 368 14.37 -17.11 20.98
N ASN A 369 14.15 -18.38 20.69
CA ASN A 369 13.12 -19.19 21.31
C ASN A 369 13.64 -20.61 21.62
N PRO A 370 14.09 -20.87 22.85
CA PRO A 370 14.54 -22.21 23.25
C PRO A 370 13.42 -23.26 23.22
N SER A 371 12.15 -22.84 23.29
CA SER A 371 10.96 -23.69 23.27
C SER A 371 10.33 -23.85 21.87
N SER A 372 11.04 -23.42 20.83
CA SER A 372 10.62 -23.51 19.42
C SER A 372 10.36 -24.94 18.95
N LEU A 373 9.53 -25.07 17.91
CA LEU A 373 9.27 -26.35 17.26
C LEU A 373 10.40 -26.77 16.31
N TYR A 374 11.03 -25.79 15.68
CA TYR A 374 12.07 -25.97 14.68
C TYR A 374 13.40 -25.48 15.24
N GLY A 375 14.41 -26.36 15.19
CA GLY A 375 15.75 -26.08 15.69
C GLY A 375 16.54 -25.09 14.80
N GLU A 376 16.00 -24.68 13.67
CA GLU A 376 16.68 -23.86 12.67
C GLU A 376 16.84 -22.40 13.08
N ARG A 377 17.91 -21.79 12.56
CA ARG A 377 18.11 -20.35 12.46
C ARG A 377 17.63 -19.84 11.11
N VAL A 378 16.69 -18.90 11.12
CA VAL A 378 16.07 -18.36 9.91
C VAL A 378 16.36 -16.87 9.76
N VAL A 379 16.80 -16.46 8.56
CA VAL A 379 16.93 -15.05 8.18
C VAL A 379 15.95 -14.72 7.07
N VAL A 380 15.13 -13.69 7.27
CA VAL A 380 14.20 -13.15 6.27
C VAL A 380 14.63 -11.75 5.86
N PHE A 381 14.76 -11.55 4.55
CA PHE A 381 14.79 -10.24 3.92
C PHE A 381 13.41 -9.98 3.33
N GLY A 382 12.64 -9.09 3.94
CA GLY A 382 11.23 -8.92 3.61
C GLY A 382 10.69 -7.51 3.80
N ASN A 383 9.37 -7.42 3.86
CA ASN A 383 8.66 -6.15 4.03
C ASN A 383 7.57 -6.26 5.11
N SER A 384 6.57 -5.39 5.02
CA SER A 384 5.47 -5.24 5.98
C SER A 384 4.63 -6.51 6.17
N PHE A 385 4.66 -7.50 5.27
CA PHE A 385 3.99 -8.78 5.46
C PHE A 385 4.67 -9.64 6.54
N PHE A 386 6.00 -9.57 6.65
CA PHE A 386 6.71 -10.10 7.80
C PHE A 386 6.61 -9.14 8.98
N GLY A 387 6.96 -7.87 8.79
CA GLY A 387 6.84 -6.82 9.80
C GLY A 387 7.60 -7.08 11.11
N ALA A 388 7.43 -6.18 12.09
CA ALA A 388 8.19 -6.18 13.35
C ALA A 388 7.79 -7.25 14.40
N GLY A 389 7.07 -8.31 14.00
CA GLY A 389 6.92 -9.60 14.70
C GLY A 389 6.25 -9.70 16.08
N ARG A 390 6.18 -8.64 16.89
CA ARG A 390 5.65 -8.78 18.27
C ARG A 390 4.14 -8.64 18.40
N THR A 391 3.49 -7.83 17.58
CA THR A 391 2.17 -7.29 17.97
C THR A 391 0.97 -8.00 17.34
N THR A 392 1.15 -8.80 16.29
CA THR A 392 -0.01 -9.38 15.62
C THR A 392 0.31 -10.64 14.80
N PRO A 393 -0.55 -11.67 14.88
CA PRO A 393 -0.44 -12.87 14.04
C PRO A 393 -0.88 -12.66 12.59
N ALA A 394 -1.35 -11.47 12.22
CA ALA A 394 -1.51 -11.08 10.81
C ALA A 394 -0.16 -10.83 10.09
N LYS A 395 0.96 -10.99 10.81
CA LYS A 395 2.32 -10.74 10.33
C LYS A 395 3.14 -12.04 10.42
N LEU A 396 3.85 -12.38 9.35
CA LEU A 396 4.61 -13.64 9.29
C LEU A 396 5.73 -13.71 10.34
N SER A 397 6.35 -12.58 10.70
CA SER A 397 7.36 -12.55 11.77
C SER A 397 6.81 -13.01 13.12
N TRP A 398 5.50 -12.83 13.37
CA TRP A 398 4.87 -13.32 14.61
C TRP A 398 4.89 -14.85 14.66
N TRP A 399 4.57 -15.50 13.55
CA TRP A 399 4.64 -16.96 13.44
C TRP A 399 6.10 -17.44 13.52
N PHE A 400 6.97 -16.89 12.68
CA PHE A 400 8.35 -17.37 12.57
C PHE A 400 9.15 -17.19 13.86
N ALA A 401 8.96 -16.10 14.60
CA ALA A 401 9.60 -15.91 15.91
C ALA A 401 9.22 -17.00 16.93
N ARG A 402 8.00 -17.53 16.85
CA ARG A 402 7.50 -18.59 17.75
C ARG A 402 7.88 -19.99 17.28
N LEU A 403 8.02 -20.17 15.97
CA LEU A 403 8.25 -21.48 15.38
C LEU A 403 9.73 -21.88 15.37
N PHE A 404 10.65 -20.93 15.24
CA PHE A 404 12.08 -21.20 15.04
C PHE A 404 12.95 -20.84 16.25
N ARG A 405 14.03 -21.60 16.46
CA ARG A 405 15.00 -21.39 17.55
C ARG A 405 15.60 -20.00 17.53
N GLU A 406 15.92 -19.50 16.35
CA GLU A 406 16.43 -18.16 16.16
C GLU A 406 15.88 -17.57 14.86
N PHE A 407 15.26 -16.40 14.94
CA PHE A 407 14.59 -15.78 13.81
C PHE A 407 15.06 -14.33 13.64
N HIS A 408 15.49 -13.99 12.44
CA HIS A 408 15.97 -12.67 12.07
C HIS A 408 15.06 -12.10 10.98
N PHE A 409 14.38 -11.00 11.29
CA PHE A 409 13.69 -10.22 10.28
C PHE A 409 14.52 -8.99 9.93
N ILE A 410 14.82 -8.83 8.64
CA ILE A 410 15.43 -7.64 8.05
C ILE A 410 14.45 -7.07 7.05
N TRP A 411 14.06 -5.82 7.26
CA TRP A 411 13.27 -5.09 6.28
C TRP A 411 14.20 -4.60 5.17
N SER A 412 14.27 -5.36 4.09
CA SER A 412 15.08 -5.04 2.93
C SER A 412 14.57 -5.82 1.71
N PRO A 413 14.54 -5.19 0.51
CA PRO A 413 14.34 -5.91 -0.73
C PRO A 413 15.59 -6.68 -1.18
N GLU A 414 16.75 -6.38 -0.59
CA GLU A 414 18.07 -6.93 -0.93
C GLU A 414 18.53 -7.95 0.10
N MET A 415 19.30 -8.95 -0.36
CA MET A 415 19.89 -9.99 0.48
C MET A 415 21.31 -9.57 0.86
N ASP A 416 21.58 -9.46 2.16
CA ASP A 416 22.85 -9.02 2.69
C ASP A 416 23.78 -10.22 2.95
N ASP A 417 24.77 -10.39 2.08
CA ASP A 417 25.70 -11.52 2.10
C ASP A 417 26.62 -11.49 3.34
N ASP A 418 27.06 -10.31 3.76
CA ASP A 418 27.91 -10.14 4.94
C ASP A 418 27.13 -10.49 6.20
N TYR A 419 25.85 -10.09 6.25
CA TYR A 419 24.96 -10.47 7.34
C TYR A 419 24.74 -11.98 7.39
N MET A 420 24.45 -12.61 6.24
CA MET A 420 24.31 -14.07 6.17
C MET A 420 25.58 -14.79 6.61
N ALA A 421 26.76 -14.32 6.20
CA ALA A 421 28.03 -14.90 6.65
C ALA A 421 28.21 -14.78 8.17
N SER A 422 27.89 -13.61 8.74
CA SER A 422 28.01 -13.36 10.18
C SER A 422 27.05 -14.21 11.02
N VAL A 423 25.84 -14.45 10.51
CA VAL A 423 24.78 -15.15 11.22
C VAL A 423 24.83 -16.66 10.97
N SER A 424 25.35 -17.09 9.81
CA SER A 424 25.34 -18.49 9.35
C SER A 424 23.96 -19.14 9.53
N PRO A 425 22.92 -18.68 8.82
CA PRO A 425 21.56 -19.22 8.96
C PRO A 425 21.43 -20.62 8.34
N ASP A 426 20.49 -21.41 8.84
CA ASP A 426 20.10 -22.69 8.23
C ASP A 426 19.14 -22.45 7.04
N VAL A 427 18.36 -21.37 7.11
CA VAL A 427 17.34 -20.99 6.13
C VAL A 427 17.40 -19.50 5.83
N VAL A 428 17.31 -19.16 4.55
CA VAL A 428 17.18 -17.78 4.08
C VAL A 428 15.91 -17.64 3.26
N ILE A 429 15.13 -16.60 3.54
CA ILE A 429 13.92 -16.27 2.79
C ILE A 429 14.06 -14.86 2.24
N ALA A 430 13.85 -14.72 0.94
CA ALA A 430 13.66 -13.42 0.31
C ALA A 430 12.16 -13.26 0.02
N GLN A 431 11.51 -12.28 0.66
CA GLN A 431 10.08 -12.04 0.50
C GLN A 431 9.83 -10.68 -0.17
N THR A 432 9.00 -10.70 -1.21
CA THR A 432 8.43 -9.49 -1.80
C THR A 432 6.91 -9.60 -1.88
N VAL A 433 6.26 -8.52 -2.28
CA VAL A 433 4.82 -8.46 -2.56
C VAL A 433 4.62 -8.08 -4.02
N GLU A 434 3.55 -8.60 -4.60
CA GLU A 434 3.16 -8.42 -6.00
C GLU A 434 3.31 -6.97 -6.50
N ARG A 435 2.84 -5.95 -5.76
CA ARG A 435 2.97 -4.54 -6.18
C ARG A 435 4.40 -4.01 -6.33
N PHE A 436 5.40 -4.71 -5.80
CA PHE A 436 6.82 -4.32 -5.90
C PHE A 436 7.56 -5.03 -7.05
N LEU A 437 6.91 -5.96 -7.75
CA LEU A 437 7.51 -6.65 -8.89
C LEU A 437 7.96 -5.74 -10.05
N PRO A 438 7.40 -4.54 -10.30
CA PRO A 438 7.94 -3.65 -11.33
C PRO A 438 9.40 -3.25 -11.12
N THR A 439 9.90 -3.29 -9.88
CA THR A 439 11.27 -2.92 -9.54
C THR A 439 12.03 -4.16 -9.09
N VAL A 440 12.98 -4.61 -9.92
CA VAL A 440 13.91 -5.68 -9.55
C VAL A 440 14.94 -5.10 -8.57
N PRO A 441 15.10 -5.66 -7.35
CA PRO A 441 16.12 -5.21 -6.41
C PRO A 441 17.53 -5.28 -6.99
N ALA A 442 18.44 -4.44 -6.47
CA ALA A 442 19.86 -4.62 -6.77
C ALA A 442 20.34 -5.99 -6.22
N ARG A 443 21.46 -6.47 -6.77
CA ARG A 443 21.96 -7.83 -6.54
C ARG A 443 22.49 -8.01 -5.13
#